data_AF-A0A075BUH1-F1
#
_entry.id   AF-A0A075BUH1-F1
#
_cell.length_a   1.000
_cell.length_b   1.000
_cell.length_c   1.000
_cell.angle_alpha   90.00
_cell.angle_beta   90.00
_cell.angle_gamma   90.00
#
_symmetry.space_group_name_H-M   'P 1'
#
loop_
_entity.id
_entity.type
_entity.pdbx_description
1 polymer ?
#
loop_
_entity_poly.entity_id
_entity_poly.type
_entity_poly.pdbx_seq_one_letter_code
_entity_poly.pdbx_strand_id
1 'polypeptide(L)'
;AYSAKMTQTPGKFHMDFTGTKKNKEQRVAYFGEDIGMNIHHVTWHMDFPFWWKDSYGYHLDRKGELFFWVHHQLTARFDSERLSNWLDVVDEIHWEKVIHEGFAPHTSYKYGGEFPARPDDVHFEDVDGVARVRDMVILESRIRDAIALGYITDKSGNHIDIRNEHGIDLLGD
;
A
#
# COMPACT_ATOMS: atom_id res chain seq x y z
N ALA A 1 -9.44 1.33 27.03
CA ALA A 1 -8.25 0.64 27.61
C ALA A 1 -7.51 1.47 28.67
N TYR A 2 -7.04 2.69 28.38
CA TYR A 2 -6.29 3.51 29.37
C TYR A 2 -7.04 3.70 30.69
N SER A 3 -8.31 4.08 30.63
CA SER A 3 -9.14 4.24 31.85
C SER A 3 -9.19 2.96 32.68
N ALA A 4 -9.46 1.81 32.07
CA ALA A 4 -9.50 0.52 32.76
C ALA A 4 -8.17 0.15 33.44
N LYS A 5 -7.03 0.49 32.82
CA LYS A 5 -5.71 0.29 33.45
C LYS A 5 -5.50 1.24 34.63
N MET A 6 -5.92 2.51 34.50
CA MET A 6 -5.82 3.53 35.56
C MET A 6 -6.71 3.23 36.75
N THR A 7 -7.89 2.62 36.53
CA THR A 7 -8.83 2.24 37.59
C THR A 7 -8.70 0.77 38.02
N GLN A 8 -7.71 0.05 37.48
CA GLN A 8 -7.46 -1.38 37.72
C GLN A 8 -8.71 -2.26 37.58
N THR A 9 -9.62 -1.88 36.69
CA THR A 9 -10.89 -2.58 36.48
C THR A 9 -10.87 -3.22 35.09
N PRO A 10 -10.87 -4.56 34.97
CA PRO A 10 -10.95 -5.23 33.68
C PRO A 10 -12.24 -4.83 32.94
N GLY A 11 -12.15 -4.71 31.61
CA GLY A 11 -13.30 -4.36 30.78
C GLY A 11 -13.16 -4.95 29.37
N LYS A 12 -14.30 -5.21 28.74
CA LYS A 12 -14.41 -5.55 27.33
C LYS A 12 -15.00 -4.35 26.60
N PHE A 13 -14.33 -3.87 25.57
CA PHE A 13 -14.74 -2.69 24.81
C PHE A 13 -15.19 -3.12 23.43
N HIS A 14 -16.31 -2.55 22.97
CA HIS A 14 -16.73 -2.67 21.58
C HIS A 14 -15.93 -1.69 20.74
N MET A 15 -15.50 -2.12 19.56
CA MET A 15 -14.86 -1.28 18.56
C MET A 15 -15.79 -1.20 17.35
N ASP A 16 -15.93 -0.01 16.81
CA ASP A 16 -16.67 0.26 15.58
C ASP A 16 -15.69 0.84 14.55
N PHE A 17 -16.01 0.68 13.27
CA PHE A 17 -15.18 1.15 12.16
C PHE A 17 -15.08 2.67 12.12
N THR A 18 -14.01 3.18 11.49
CA THR A 18 -13.81 4.62 11.33
C THR A 18 -14.89 5.27 10.46
N GLY A 19 -14.99 6.61 10.54
CA GLY A 19 -15.95 7.40 9.75
C GLY A 19 -17.39 7.33 10.24
N THR A 20 -18.32 7.70 9.35
CA THR A 20 -19.76 7.71 9.64
C THR A 20 -20.54 7.09 8.49
N LYS A 21 -21.80 6.68 8.72
CA LYS A 21 -22.66 6.09 7.69
C LYS A 21 -22.92 7.01 6.47
N LYS A 22 -22.63 8.31 6.59
CA LYS A 22 -22.68 9.24 5.46
C LYS A 22 -21.52 9.05 4.49
N ASN A 23 -20.36 8.61 4.98
CA ASN A 23 -19.24 8.22 4.14
C ASN A 23 -19.53 6.83 3.54
N LYS A 24 -19.57 6.76 2.21
CA LYS A 24 -19.80 5.50 1.49
C LYS A 24 -18.64 4.52 1.65
N GLU A 25 -17.41 5.02 1.76
CA GLU A 25 -16.20 4.20 1.96
C GLU A 25 -16.21 3.43 3.28
N GLN A 26 -16.96 3.90 4.29
CA GLN A 26 -17.15 3.14 5.54
C GLN A 26 -17.77 1.75 5.28
N ARG A 27 -18.53 1.57 4.19
CA ARG A 27 -19.17 0.27 3.88
C ARG A 27 -18.16 -0.85 3.69
N VAL A 28 -16.96 -0.54 3.21
CA VAL A 28 -15.89 -1.52 2.98
C VAL A 28 -14.76 -1.43 4.01
N ALA A 29 -14.95 -0.65 5.08
CA ALA A 29 -13.96 -0.50 6.16
C ALA A 29 -13.58 -1.85 6.80
N TYR A 30 -14.52 -2.80 6.86
CA TYR A 30 -14.28 -4.14 7.40
C TYR A 30 -13.19 -4.92 6.66
N PHE A 31 -12.85 -4.56 5.42
CA PHE A 31 -11.79 -5.22 4.66
C PHE A 31 -10.41 -4.70 5.09
N GLY A 32 -10.22 -3.38 5.06
CA GLY A 32 -8.93 -2.73 5.33
C GLY A 32 -8.62 -2.54 6.82
N GLU A 33 -9.65 -2.42 7.66
CA GLU A 33 -9.51 -2.29 9.12
C GLU A 33 -9.55 -3.63 9.86
N ASP A 34 -9.70 -4.76 9.14
CA ASP A 34 -9.60 -6.08 9.74
C ASP A 34 -8.18 -6.32 10.27
N ILE A 35 -8.11 -6.85 11.49
CA ILE A 35 -6.84 -7.14 12.15
C ILE A 35 -6.13 -8.27 11.41
N GLY A 36 -6.84 -9.30 10.97
CA GLY A 36 -6.27 -10.41 10.21
C GLY A 36 -5.66 -9.96 8.89
N MET A 37 -6.33 -9.06 8.16
CA MET A 37 -5.82 -8.48 6.92
C MET A 37 -4.54 -7.68 7.15
N ASN A 38 -4.50 -6.85 8.19
CA ASN A 38 -3.29 -6.10 8.56
C ASN A 38 -2.14 -7.02 8.99
N ILE A 39 -2.44 -8.10 9.74
CA ILE A 39 -1.45 -9.12 10.10
C ILE A 39 -0.94 -9.86 8.86
N HIS A 40 -1.80 -10.16 7.88
CA HIS A 40 -1.39 -10.76 6.62
C HIS A 40 -0.43 -9.85 5.86
N HIS A 41 -0.79 -8.58 5.67
CA HIS A 41 -0.01 -7.61 4.92
C HIS A 41 1.37 -7.37 5.53
N VAL A 42 1.44 -7.16 6.86
CA VAL A 42 2.73 -6.95 7.53
C VAL A 42 3.60 -8.21 7.53
N THR A 43 3.02 -9.39 7.76
CA THR A 43 3.75 -10.67 7.74
C THR A 43 4.31 -10.95 6.35
N TRP A 44 3.54 -10.68 5.29
CA TRP A 44 4.03 -10.84 3.92
C TRP A 44 5.28 -9.99 3.66
N HIS A 45 5.30 -8.74 4.12
CA HIS A 45 6.49 -7.88 4.04
C HIS A 45 7.63 -8.29 4.98
N MET A 46 7.37 -9.08 6.02
CA MET A 46 8.41 -9.69 6.87
C MET A 46 9.03 -10.93 6.21
N ASP A 47 8.23 -11.73 5.50
CA ASP A 47 8.68 -12.90 4.75
C ASP A 47 9.45 -12.50 3.48
N PHE A 48 9.00 -11.42 2.82
CA PHE A 48 9.59 -10.86 1.60
C PHE A 48 10.04 -9.40 1.77
N PRO A 49 11.03 -9.13 2.64
CA PRO A 49 11.44 -7.77 2.93
C PRO A 49 12.16 -7.12 1.73
N PHE A 50 11.76 -5.90 1.38
CA PHE A 50 12.40 -5.13 0.30
C PHE A 50 13.89 -4.83 0.55
N TRP A 51 14.32 -4.87 1.80
CA TRP A 51 15.73 -4.64 2.20
C TRP A 51 16.57 -5.93 2.17
N TRP A 52 16.00 -7.08 1.82
CA TRP A 52 16.72 -8.34 1.76
C TRP A 52 17.91 -8.27 0.81
N LYS A 53 18.99 -8.93 1.19
CA LYS A 53 20.17 -9.17 0.36
C LYS A 53 20.54 -10.62 0.52
N ASP A 54 20.82 -11.29 -0.60
CA ASP A 54 21.20 -12.71 -0.59
C ASP A 54 22.44 -12.99 0.26
N SER A 55 23.27 -11.97 0.51
CA SER A 55 24.40 -12.03 1.46
C SER A 55 23.98 -12.38 2.91
N TYR A 56 22.70 -12.26 3.26
CA TYR A 56 22.18 -12.63 4.58
C TYR A 56 22.00 -14.14 4.76
N GLY A 57 22.07 -14.93 3.68
CA GLY A 57 22.23 -16.38 3.78
C GLY A 57 21.55 -17.18 2.68
N TYR A 58 20.48 -16.67 2.07
CA TYR A 58 19.76 -17.36 1.00
C TYR A 58 19.02 -16.37 0.09
N HIS A 59 18.64 -16.85 -1.09
CA HIS A 59 17.86 -16.11 -2.07
C HIS A 59 16.36 -16.31 -1.82
N LEU A 60 15.59 -15.22 -1.91
CA LEU A 60 14.12 -15.27 -1.85
C LEU A 60 13.57 -15.44 -3.27
N ASP A 61 13.21 -16.67 -3.62
CA ASP A 61 12.73 -17.03 -4.94
C ASP A 61 11.47 -16.25 -5.33
N ARG A 62 11.50 -15.65 -6.53
CA ARG A 62 10.38 -14.92 -7.16
C ARG A 62 9.78 -13.80 -6.30
N LYS A 63 10.60 -13.16 -5.47
CA LYS A 63 10.16 -12.10 -4.55
C LYS A 63 9.44 -10.96 -5.25
N GLY A 64 9.97 -10.47 -6.37
CA GLY A 64 9.38 -9.35 -7.13
C GLY A 64 8.07 -9.74 -7.79
N GLU A 65 7.97 -10.96 -8.32
CA GLU A 65 6.72 -11.45 -8.90
C GLU A 65 5.64 -11.65 -7.82
N LEU A 66 6.04 -12.20 -6.66
CA LEU A 66 5.14 -12.36 -5.52
C LEU A 66 4.69 -11.00 -4.96
N PHE A 67 5.56 -9.98 -5.00
CA PHE A 67 5.19 -8.60 -4.67
C PHE A 67 4.07 -8.11 -5.57
N PHE A 68 4.22 -8.23 -6.89
CA PHE A 68 3.15 -7.89 -7.82
C PHE A 68 1.87 -8.68 -7.52
N TRP A 69 1.98 -9.99 -7.37
CA TRP A 69 0.82 -10.88 -7.25
C TRP A 69 0.01 -10.62 -5.98
N VAL A 70 0.65 -10.47 -4.82
CA VAL A 70 -0.08 -10.26 -3.56
C VAL A 70 -0.84 -8.93 -3.58
N HIS A 71 -0.23 -7.86 -4.09
CA HIS A 71 -0.86 -6.54 -4.15
C HIS A 71 -1.97 -6.49 -5.21
N HIS A 72 -1.78 -7.19 -6.34
CA HIS A 72 -2.83 -7.39 -7.33
C HIS A 72 -4.03 -8.13 -6.72
N GLN A 73 -3.81 -9.22 -5.97
CA GLN A 73 -4.88 -9.95 -5.29
C GLN A 73 -5.58 -9.13 -4.22
N LEU A 74 -4.86 -8.33 -3.44
CA LEU A 74 -5.46 -7.42 -2.45
C LEU A 74 -6.36 -6.38 -3.12
N THR A 75 -5.93 -5.81 -4.25
CA THR A 75 -6.71 -4.84 -5.03
C THR A 75 -7.99 -5.49 -5.59
N ALA A 76 -7.87 -6.64 -6.24
CA ALA A 76 -9.02 -7.36 -6.80
C ALA A 76 -10.03 -7.80 -5.74
N ARG A 77 -9.55 -8.19 -4.55
CA ARG A 77 -10.42 -8.51 -3.40
C ARG A 77 -11.12 -7.26 -2.88
N PHE A 78 -10.41 -6.15 -2.74
CA PHE A 78 -11.03 -4.89 -2.32
C PHE A 78 -12.14 -4.45 -3.29
N ASP A 79 -11.89 -4.52 -4.60
CA ASP A 79 -12.92 -4.23 -5.61
C ASP A 79 -14.12 -5.18 -5.51
N SER A 80 -13.90 -6.46 -5.16
CA SER A 80 -14.99 -7.42 -4.93
C SER A 80 -15.85 -7.03 -3.71
N GLU A 81 -15.24 -6.50 -2.65
CA GLU A 81 -15.98 -5.96 -1.50
C GLU A 81 -16.75 -4.68 -1.86
N ARG A 82 -16.15 -3.81 -2.70
CA ARG A 82 -16.82 -2.61 -3.23
C ARG A 82 -18.06 -2.96 -4.02
N LEU A 83 -17.95 -3.90 -4.95
CA LEU A 83 -19.08 -4.42 -5.74
C LEU A 83 -20.17 -5.03 -4.83
N SER A 84 -19.77 -5.75 -3.78
CA SER A 84 -20.69 -6.32 -2.78
C SER A 84 -21.46 -5.25 -2.00
N ASN A 85 -20.96 -4.01 -1.96
CA ASN A 85 -21.53 -2.88 -1.24
C ASN A 85 -22.08 -1.76 -2.14
N TRP A 86 -22.33 -2.08 -3.42
CA TRP A 86 -22.82 -1.16 -4.45
C TRP A 86 -21.96 0.10 -4.61
N LEU A 87 -20.65 -0.08 -4.58
CA LEU A 87 -19.65 0.93 -4.90
C LEU A 87 -18.99 0.58 -6.24
N ASP A 88 -18.61 1.61 -6.98
CA ASP A 88 -17.77 1.44 -8.18
C ASP A 88 -16.38 0.93 -7.78
N VAL A 89 -15.67 0.28 -8.70
CA VAL A 89 -14.27 -0.12 -8.50
C VAL A 89 -13.38 1.10 -8.23
N VAL A 90 -12.24 0.90 -7.58
CA VAL A 90 -11.33 2.01 -7.29
C VAL A 90 -10.76 2.63 -8.57
N ASP A 91 -10.57 3.95 -8.55
CA ASP A 91 -9.80 4.63 -9.59
C ASP A 91 -8.29 4.47 -9.33
N GLU A 92 -7.49 4.55 -10.39
CA GLU A 92 -6.03 4.51 -10.25
C GLU A 92 -5.49 5.84 -9.72
N ILE A 93 -4.44 5.77 -8.91
CA ILE A 93 -3.75 6.97 -8.44
C ILE A 93 -2.96 7.58 -9.60
N HIS A 94 -3.10 8.88 -9.79
CA HIS A 94 -2.26 9.67 -10.67
C HIS A 94 -1.60 10.81 -9.89
N TRP A 95 -0.28 10.95 -10.03
CA TRP A 95 0.52 11.95 -9.30
C TRP A 95 0.07 13.40 -9.52
N GLU A 96 -0.48 13.70 -10.69
CA GLU A 96 -0.89 15.07 -11.08
C GLU A 96 -2.40 15.32 -10.90
N LYS A 97 -3.18 14.31 -10.49
CA LYS A 97 -4.62 14.45 -10.26
C LYS A 97 -4.94 14.59 -8.77
N VAL A 98 -6.19 14.94 -8.50
CA VAL A 98 -6.76 15.04 -7.16
C VAL A 98 -6.97 13.64 -6.58
N ILE A 99 -6.66 13.47 -5.30
CA ILE A 99 -7.07 12.34 -4.47
C ILE A 99 -8.44 12.70 -3.89
N HIS A 100 -9.49 12.10 -4.44
CA HIS A 100 -10.87 12.40 -4.05
C HIS A 100 -11.18 11.96 -2.62
N GLU A 101 -10.84 10.72 -2.27
CA GLU A 101 -11.17 10.15 -0.97
C GLU A 101 -10.08 10.46 0.07
N GLY A 102 -10.45 11.27 1.06
CA GLY A 102 -9.67 11.52 2.26
C GLY A 102 -9.76 10.38 3.26
N PHE A 103 -9.05 10.50 4.38
CA PHE A 103 -9.11 9.51 5.45
C PHE A 103 -8.72 10.12 6.80
N ALA A 104 -9.55 9.85 7.82
CA ALA A 104 -9.28 10.20 9.21
C ALA A 104 -9.10 8.88 10.01
N PRO A 105 -7.86 8.47 10.32
CA PRO A 105 -7.61 7.15 10.92
C PRO A 105 -8.21 6.96 12.31
N HIS A 106 -8.36 8.04 13.08
CA HIS A 106 -8.76 7.99 14.49
C HIS A 106 -7.93 7.00 15.34
N THR A 107 -6.67 6.81 14.96
CA THR A 107 -5.68 5.98 15.66
C THR A 107 -4.57 6.84 16.23
N SER A 108 -3.88 6.32 17.24
CA SER A 108 -2.76 7.01 17.89
C SER A 108 -1.56 6.09 18.00
N TYR A 109 -0.37 6.64 17.77
CA TYR A 109 0.86 5.97 18.13
C TYR A 109 0.95 5.78 19.64
N LYS A 110 1.70 4.76 20.07
CA LYS A 110 2.05 4.60 21.49
C LYS A 110 2.82 5.81 22.01
N TYR A 111 3.73 6.33 21.18
CA TYR A 111 4.50 7.55 21.37
C TYR A 111 4.57 8.25 20.01
N GLY A 112 4.22 9.54 19.93
CA GLY A 112 4.22 10.28 18.66
C GLY A 112 2.92 11.02 18.36
N GLY A 113 1.85 10.78 19.12
CA GLY A 113 0.56 11.47 18.95
C GLY A 113 -0.41 10.69 18.05
N GLU A 114 -1.40 11.40 17.52
CA GLU A 114 -2.42 10.84 16.63
C GLU A 114 -1.87 10.68 15.21
N PHE A 115 -2.39 9.68 14.47
CA PHE A 115 -2.12 9.57 13.05
C PHE A 115 -2.77 10.77 12.32
N PRO A 116 -2.06 11.39 11.36
CA PRO A 116 -2.59 12.53 10.63
C PRO A 116 -3.80 12.12 9.76
N ALA A 117 -4.77 13.02 9.63
CA ALA A 117 -5.86 12.88 8.69
C ALA A 117 -5.50 13.53 7.34
N ARG A 118 -5.98 12.95 6.25
CA ARG A 118 -5.92 13.54 4.90
C ARG A 118 -7.32 14.04 4.52
N PRO A 119 -7.49 15.32 4.14
CA PRO A 119 -8.76 15.84 3.63
C PRO A 119 -9.16 15.19 2.29
N ASP A 120 -10.45 15.27 1.97
CA ASP A 120 -10.96 14.95 0.64
C ASP A 120 -10.45 15.96 -0.40
N ASP A 121 -10.43 15.55 -1.66
CA ASP A 121 -10.14 16.40 -2.83
C ASP A 121 -8.81 17.19 -2.76
N VAL A 122 -7.72 16.51 -2.40
CA VAL A 122 -6.36 17.13 -2.31
C VAL A 122 -5.44 16.70 -3.45
N HIS A 123 -4.54 17.57 -3.88
CA HIS A 123 -3.45 17.20 -4.78
C HIS A 123 -2.25 16.65 -4.00
N PHE A 124 -1.40 15.86 -4.67
CA PHE A 124 -0.07 15.59 -4.14
C PHE A 124 0.75 16.88 -4.04
N GLU A 125 1.47 17.01 -2.94
CA GLU A 125 2.42 18.09 -2.70
C GLU A 125 3.83 17.51 -2.55
N ASP A 126 4.84 18.33 -2.85
CA ASP A 126 6.23 17.94 -2.61
C ASP A 126 6.46 17.74 -1.11
N VAL A 127 7.13 16.65 -0.74
CA VAL A 127 7.44 16.33 0.66
C VAL A 127 8.94 16.49 0.90
N ASP A 128 9.29 17.51 1.67
CA ASP A 128 10.67 17.84 2.00
C ASP A 128 11.41 16.65 2.63
N GLY A 129 12.58 16.33 2.08
CA GLY A 129 13.40 15.20 2.52
C GLY A 129 12.90 13.82 2.09
N VAL A 130 11.81 13.74 1.32
CA VAL A 130 11.25 12.48 0.79
C VAL A 130 11.32 12.46 -0.73
N ALA A 131 10.45 13.19 -1.42
CA ALA A 131 10.39 13.22 -2.88
C ALA A 131 9.53 14.40 -3.36
N ARG A 132 9.77 14.85 -4.60
CA ARG A 132 8.86 15.76 -5.30
C ARG A 132 7.89 14.96 -6.17
N VAL A 133 6.70 15.50 -6.40
CA VAL A 133 5.69 14.90 -7.28
C VAL A 133 6.27 14.61 -8.67
N ARG A 134 7.08 15.55 -9.18
CA ARG A 134 7.79 15.38 -10.46
C ARG A 134 8.72 14.17 -10.49
N ASP A 135 9.40 13.87 -9.38
CA ASP A 135 10.34 12.75 -9.31
C ASP A 135 9.59 11.41 -9.44
N MET A 136 8.37 11.33 -8.89
CA MET A 136 7.48 10.16 -9.02
C MET A 136 6.97 9.97 -10.45
N VAL A 137 6.57 11.06 -11.14
CA VAL A 137 6.18 11.01 -12.56
C VAL A 137 7.33 10.52 -13.44
N ILE A 138 8.56 10.98 -13.19
CA ILE A 138 9.75 10.54 -13.94
C ILE A 138 10.05 9.06 -13.66
N LEU A 139 9.95 8.64 -12.40
CA LEU A 139 10.16 7.24 -12.02
C LEU A 139 9.16 6.32 -12.73
N GLU A 140 7.87 6.67 -12.70
CA GLU A 140 6.82 5.91 -13.40
C GLU A 140 7.09 5.85 -14.91
N SER A 141 7.47 6.97 -15.53
CA SER A 141 7.81 7.01 -16.96
C SER A 141 8.96 6.05 -17.29
N ARG A 142 10.02 6.01 -16.48
CA ARG A 142 11.17 5.12 -16.73
C ARG A 142 10.79 3.65 -16.63
N ILE A 143 9.91 3.29 -15.69
CA ILE A 143 9.40 1.92 -15.55
C ILE A 143 8.55 1.57 -16.79
N ARG A 144 7.64 2.46 -17.20
CA ARG A 144 6.81 2.25 -18.41
C ARG A 144 7.66 2.13 -19.67
N ASP A 145 8.73 2.92 -19.80
CA ASP A 145 9.66 2.84 -20.93
C ASP A 145 10.37 1.49 -20.96
N ALA A 146 10.86 0.99 -19.82
CA ALA A 146 11.49 -0.33 -19.74
C ALA A 146 10.53 -1.45 -20.18
N ILE A 147 9.27 -1.40 -19.72
CA ILE A 147 8.22 -2.34 -20.11
C ILE A 147 7.97 -2.27 -21.63
N ALA A 148 7.81 -1.07 -22.19
CA ALA A 148 7.55 -0.88 -23.61
C ALA A 148 8.71 -1.37 -24.50
N LEU A 149 9.94 -1.07 -24.09
CA LEU A 149 11.16 -1.50 -24.77
C LEU A 149 11.41 -3.00 -24.64
N GLY A 150 10.95 -3.62 -23.55
CA GLY A 150 11.15 -5.03 -23.25
C GLY A 150 12.50 -5.33 -22.59
N TYR A 151 13.18 -4.33 -22.04
CA TYR A 151 14.41 -4.52 -21.27
C TYR A 151 14.58 -3.45 -20.18
N ILE A 152 15.27 -3.81 -19.10
CA ILE A 152 15.74 -2.89 -18.06
C ILE A 152 17.20 -2.50 -18.35
N THR A 153 17.60 -1.30 -17.98
CA THR A 153 19.01 -0.86 -18.08
C THR A 153 19.69 -0.96 -16.72
N ASP A 154 20.76 -1.75 -16.62
CA ASP A 154 21.53 -1.90 -15.38
C ASP A 154 22.43 -0.67 -15.11
N LYS A 155 23.12 -0.68 -13.96
CA LYS A 155 24.02 0.42 -13.56
C LYS A 155 25.23 0.62 -14.48
N SER A 156 25.58 -0.38 -15.28
CA SER A 156 26.67 -0.35 -16.25
C SER A 156 26.20 0.05 -17.66
N GLY A 157 24.88 0.23 -17.86
CA GLY A 157 24.27 0.52 -19.16
C GLY A 157 23.93 -0.72 -19.99
N ASN A 158 24.04 -1.93 -19.44
CA ASN A 158 23.65 -3.14 -20.16
C ASN A 158 22.13 -3.30 -20.17
N HIS A 159 21.60 -3.89 -21.24
CA HIS A 159 20.20 -4.23 -21.34
C HIS A 159 19.94 -5.63 -20.77
N ILE A 160 19.00 -5.73 -19.84
CA ILE A 160 18.50 -6.99 -19.27
C ILE A 160 17.13 -7.25 -19.88
N ASP A 161 17.00 -8.32 -20.67
CA ASP A 161 15.74 -8.69 -21.31
C ASP A 161 14.66 -9.08 -20.28
N ILE A 162 13.47 -8.53 -20.45
CA ILE A 162 12.28 -8.84 -19.63
C ILE A 162 11.13 -9.43 -20.46
N ARG A 163 11.33 -9.75 -21.74
CA ARG A 163 10.33 -10.46 -22.57
C ARG A 163 10.41 -11.98 -22.39
N ASN A 164 10.50 -12.41 -21.15
CA ASN A 164 10.65 -13.81 -20.74
C ASN A 164 9.91 -14.06 -19.42
N GLU A 165 9.95 -15.30 -18.93
CA GLU A 165 9.23 -15.72 -17.71
C GLU A 165 9.74 -15.06 -16.42
N HIS A 166 10.94 -14.47 -16.42
CA HIS A 166 11.52 -13.76 -15.28
C HIS A 166 11.28 -12.25 -15.31
N GLY A 167 10.70 -11.73 -16.39
CA GLY A 167 10.54 -10.28 -16.59
C GLY A 167 9.68 -9.62 -15.51
N ILE A 168 8.63 -10.29 -15.04
CA ILE A 168 7.76 -9.77 -13.97
C ILE A 168 8.46 -9.73 -12.62
N ASP A 169 9.35 -10.69 -12.36
CA ASP A 169 10.13 -10.72 -11.12
C ASP A 169 11.11 -9.55 -11.08
N LEU A 170 11.82 -9.32 -12.18
CA LEU A 170 12.73 -8.19 -12.34
C LEU A 170 12.04 -6.83 -12.32
N LEU A 171 10.76 -6.74 -12.72
CA LEU A 171 9.97 -5.51 -12.61
C LEU A 171 9.49 -5.24 -11.18
N GLY A 172 9.35 -6.28 -10.36
CA GLY A 172 8.98 -6.17 -8.95
C GLY A 172 10.16 -5.96 -7.99
N ASP A 173 11.40 -6.16 -8.46
CA ASP A 173 12.65 -5.91 -7.75
C ASP A 173 13.06 -4.43 -7.72
#